data_AF-A0A2M6R7D2-F1
#
_entry.id   AF-A0A2M6R7D2-F1
#
_cell.length_a   1.000
_cell.length_b   1.000
_cell.length_c   1.000
_cell.angle_alpha   90.00
_cell.angle_beta   90.00
_cell.angle_gamma   90.00
#
_symmetry.space_group_name_H-M   'P 1'
#
loop_
_entity.id
_entity.type
_entity.pdbx_description
1 polymer ?
#
loop_
_entity_poly.entity_id
_entity_poly.type
_entity_poly.pdbx_seq_one_letter_code
_entity_poly.pdbx_strand_id
1 'polypeptide(L)'
;MTVLKDFGVSVADLVKRVTNPDGASYDECKKFQQQILKDAPIEAKAIKAADLLHNTYSKVKAIREGDTEIWNEFSFDKTKIVREDRKLVEALKHGWDHPIFPIIATYLNTIENTIEN
;
A
#
# COMPACT_ATOMS: atom_id res chain seq x y z
N MET A 1 15.70 12.55 -17.66
CA MET A 1 14.99 11.28 -17.88
C MET A 1 13.55 11.51 -17.42
N THR A 2 12.54 11.19 -18.24
CA THR A 2 11.13 11.36 -17.82
C THR A 2 10.34 10.14 -18.22
N VAL A 3 9.46 9.66 -17.34
CA VAL A 3 8.68 8.43 -17.58
C VAL A 3 7.92 8.49 -18.91
N LEU A 4 7.38 9.65 -19.26
CA LEU A 4 6.69 9.87 -20.53
C LEU A 4 7.61 9.69 -21.75
N LYS A 5 8.84 10.24 -21.70
CA LYS A 5 9.78 10.17 -22.83
C LYS A 5 10.28 8.74 -23.04
N ASP A 6 10.50 8.02 -21.96
CA ASP A 6 11.21 6.75 -21.99
C ASP A 6 10.24 5.54 -22.09
N PHE A 7 8.99 5.69 -21.64
CA PHE A 7 8.00 4.59 -21.57
C PHE A 7 6.63 4.91 -22.19
N GLY A 8 6.43 6.14 -22.69
CA GLY A 8 5.19 6.54 -23.36
C GLY A 8 4.03 6.90 -22.42
N VAL A 9 2.91 7.32 -23.03
CA VAL A 9 1.76 7.90 -22.32
C VAL A 9 1.09 6.89 -21.38
N SER A 10 0.85 5.65 -21.84
CA SER A 10 0.13 4.66 -21.05
C SER A 10 0.84 4.33 -19.73
N VAL A 11 2.17 4.18 -19.77
CA VAL A 11 2.96 3.93 -18.55
C VAL A 11 3.02 5.18 -17.67
N ALA A 12 3.24 6.36 -18.26
CA ALA A 12 3.24 7.61 -17.51
C ALA A 12 1.92 7.87 -16.77
N ASP A 13 0.78 7.54 -17.40
CA ASP A 13 -0.54 7.68 -16.78
C ASP A 13 -0.74 6.71 -15.61
N LEU A 14 -0.28 5.46 -15.72
CA LEU A 14 -0.33 4.50 -14.62
C LEU A 14 0.54 4.94 -13.45
N VAL A 15 1.78 5.38 -13.73
CA VAL A 15 2.70 5.92 -12.72
C VAL A 15 2.06 7.10 -12.01
N LYS A 16 1.54 8.08 -12.76
CA LYS A 16 0.88 9.26 -12.19
C LYS A 16 -0.28 8.90 -11.26
N ARG A 17 -1.06 7.85 -11.57
CA ARG A 17 -2.20 7.41 -10.75
C ARG A 17 -1.79 6.78 -9.42
N VAL A 18 -0.59 6.20 -9.33
CA VAL A 18 -0.09 5.54 -8.11
C VAL A 18 0.91 6.39 -7.32
N THR A 19 1.35 7.52 -7.89
CA THR A 19 2.19 8.53 -7.26
C THR A 19 1.39 9.40 -6.30
N ASN A 20 1.94 9.64 -5.10
CA ASN A 20 1.35 10.55 -4.13
C ASN A 20 1.58 12.02 -4.52
N PRO A 21 0.74 12.96 -4.07
CA PRO A 21 0.97 14.38 -4.30
C PRO A 21 2.25 14.88 -3.62
N ASP A 22 3.03 15.69 -4.34
CA ASP A 22 4.25 16.30 -3.79
C ASP A 22 3.92 17.22 -2.62
N GLY A 23 4.71 17.13 -1.54
CA GLY A 23 4.55 17.96 -0.34
C GLY A 23 3.36 17.62 0.56
N ALA A 24 2.55 16.60 0.22
CA ALA A 24 1.45 16.15 1.05
C ALA A 24 1.95 15.44 2.32
N SER A 25 1.24 15.64 3.43
CA SER A 25 1.43 14.86 4.65
C SER A 25 1.05 13.40 4.43
N TYR A 26 1.46 12.53 5.36
CA TYR A 26 1.11 11.11 5.32
C TYR A 26 -0.40 10.88 5.28
N ASP A 27 -1.17 11.60 6.09
CA ASP A 27 -2.62 11.46 6.15
C ASP A 27 -3.29 11.95 4.86
N GLU A 28 -2.78 13.01 4.25
CA GLU A 28 -3.22 13.48 2.93
C GLU A 28 -2.89 12.45 1.85
N CYS A 29 -1.70 11.85 1.88
CA CYS A 29 -1.33 10.79 0.95
C CYS A 29 -2.25 9.56 1.08
N LYS A 30 -2.52 9.09 2.31
CA LYS A 30 -3.39 7.93 2.53
C LYS A 30 -4.84 8.22 2.12
N LYS A 31 -5.36 9.41 2.46
CA LYS A 31 -6.69 9.85 2.03
C LYS A 31 -6.79 9.96 0.51
N PHE A 32 -5.79 10.54 -0.14
CA PHE A 32 -5.71 10.62 -1.60
C PHE A 32 -5.72 9.24 -2.24
N GLN A 33 -4.87 8.32 -1.75
CA GLN A 33 -4.81 6.95 -2.26
C GLN A 33 -6.16 6.24 -2.12
N GLN A 34 -6.81 6.31 -0.95
CA GLN A 34 -8.12 5.68 -0.70
C GLN A 34 -9.22 6.24 -1.60
N GLN A 35 -9.19 7.55 -1.92
CA GLN A 35 -10.18 8.18 -2.80
C GLN A 35 -9.93 7.87 -4.28
N ILE A 36 -8.69 8.05 -4.74
CA ILE A 36 -8.35 7.92 -6.16
C ILE A 36 -8.36 6.47 -6.61
N LEU A 37 -7.85 5.56 -5.79
CA LEU A 37 -7.70 4.17 -6.20
C LEU A 37 -9.00 3.37 -6.13
N LYS A 38 -10.02 3.86 -5.42
CA LYS A 38 -11.34 3.20 -5.37
C LYS A 38 -11.93 3.01 -6.77
N ASP A 39 -11.83 4.04 -7.60
CA ASP A 39 -12.42 4.06 -8.95
C ASP A 39 -11.35 4.09 -10.05
N ALA A 40 -10.08 3.82 -9.71
CA ALA A 40 -9.00 3.73 -10.68
C ALA A 40 -9.14 2.49 -11.57
N PRO A 41 -8.53 2.51 -12.78
CA PRO A 41 -8.40 1.32 -13.62
C PRO A 41 -7.75 0.15 -12.88
N ILE A 42 -8.11 -1.07 -13.27
CA ILE A 42 -7.64 -2.31 -12.63
C ILE A 42 -6.11 -2.39 -12.63
N GLU A 43 -5.45 -1.90 -13.68
CA GLU A 43 -3.99 -1.88 -13.79
C GLU A 43 -3.35 -1.02 -12.70
N ALA A 44 -3.90 0.16 -12.41
CA ALA A 44 -3.41 1.02 -11.34
C ALA A 44 -3.67 0.41 -9.95
N LYS A 45 -4.85 -0.21 -9.77
CA LYS A 45 -5.17 -0.96 -8.55
C LYS A 45 -4.21 -2.14 -8.35
N ALA A 46 -3.88 -2.86 -9.40
CA ALA A 46 -2.96 -3.99 -9.37
C ALA A 46 -1.54 -3.55 -8.98
N ILE A 47 -1.05 -2.44 -9.54
CA ILE A 47 0.25 -1.88 -9.15
C ILE A 47 0.27 -1.54 -7.66
N LYS A 48 -0.74 -0.82 -7.14
CA LYS A 48 -0.77 -0.48 -5.71
C LYS A 48 -0.98 -1.70 -4.81
N ALA A 49 -1.77 -2.68 -5.24
CA ALA A 49 -1.96 -3.92 -4.49
C ALA A 49 -0.65 -4.73 -4.40
N ALA A 50 0.14 -4.76 -5.47
CA ALA A 50 1.46 -5.40 -5.47
C ALA A 50 2.45 -4.66 -4.55
N ASP A 51 2.48 -3.34 -4.57
CA ASP A 51 3.27 -2.50 -3.65
C ASP A 51 2.87 -2.78 -2.18
N LEU A 52 1.57 -2.79 -1.88
CA LEU A 52 1.07 -3.11 -0.55
C LEU A 52 1.41 -4.54 -0.11
N LEU A 53 1.31 -5.53 -1.00
CA LEU A 53 1.71 -6.90 -0.73
C LEU A 53 3.19 -6.99 -0.38
N HIS A 54 4.06 -6.36 -1.16
CA HIS A 54 5.49 -6.33 -0.88
C HIS A 54 5.78 -5.68 0.48
N ASN A 55 5.18 -4.51 0.73
CA ASN A 55 5.39 -3.78 1.97
C ASN A 55 4.90 -4.57 3.19
N THR A 56 3.75 -5.24 3.11
CA THR A 56 3.23 -6.07 4.21
C THR A 56 4.04 -7.35 4.41
N TYR A 57 4.49 -7.98 3.31
CA TYR A 57 5.42 -9.12 3.36
C TYR A 57 6.72 -8.75 4.08
N SER A 58 7.35 -7.63 3.72
CA SER A 58 8.62 -7.19 4.33
C SER A 58 8.48 -6.98 5.84
N LYS A 59 7.36 -6.41 6.30
CA LYS A 59 7.04 -6.29 7.73
C LYS A 59 6.89 -7.65 8.42
N VAL A 60 6.14 -8.58 7.82
CA VAL A 60 5.98 -9.94 8.36
C VAL A 60 7.31 -10.67 8.41
N LYS A 61 8.16 -10.51 7.39
CA LYS A 61 9.49 -11.11 7.34
C LYS A 61 10.35 -10.59 8.50
N ALA A 62 10.45 -9.27 8.68
CA ALA A 62 11.20 -8.65 9.77
C ALA A 62 10.73 -9.15 11.14
N ILE A 63 9.40 -9.16 11.37
CA ILE A 63 8.80 -9.70 12.60
C ILE A 63 9.23 -11.15 12.86
N ARG A 64 9.19 -12.01 11.82
CA ARG A 64 9.57 -13.43 11.93
C ARG A 64 11.06 -13.63 12.18
N GLU A 65 11.89 -12.71 11.71
CA GLU A 65 13.34 -12.70 11.93
C GLU A 65 13.71 -12.12 13.30
N GLY A 66 12.72 -11.67 14.09
CA GLY A 66 12.92 -11.11 15.43
C GLY A 66 13.39 -9.66 15.42
N ASP A 67 13.28 -8.97 14.28
CA ASP A 67 13.62 -7.56 14.17
C ASP A 67 12.48 -6.71 14.79
N THR A 68 12.68 -6.33 16.04
CA THR A 68 11.76 -5.44 16.76
C THR A 68 11.98 -3.97 16.42
N GLU A 69 13.09 -3.62 15.76
CA GLU A 69 13.45 -2.25 15.40
C GLU A 69 12.87 -1.81 14.06
N ILE A 70 12.30 -2.73 13.26
CA ILE A 70 11.61 -2.40 12.00
C ILE A 70 10.59 -1.26 12.16
N TRP A 71 9.98 -1.12 13.34
CA TRP A 71 9.03 -0.05 13.64
C TRP A 71 9.68 1.34 13.72
N ASN A 72 10.98 1.42 14.02
CA ASN A 72 11.75 2.67 14.08
C ASN A 72 11.96 3.27 12.70
N GLU A 73 11.85 2.48 11.62
CA GLU A 73 11.91 2.98 10.24
C GLU A 73 10.66 3.78 9.87
N PHE A 74 9.56 3.64 10.62
CA PHE A 74 8.31 4.33 10.34
C PHE A 74 8.15 5.58 11.20
N SER A 75 7.79 6.69 10.55
CA SER A 75 7.50 7.95 11.24
C SER A 75 6.14 7.98 11.97
N PHE A 76 5.40 6.86 11.97
CA PHE A 76 4.03 6.79 12.46
C PHE A 76 3.81 5.53 13.31
N ASP A 77 2.82 5.61 14.19
CA ASP A 77 2.44 4.49 15.03
C ASP A 77 2.05 3.24 14.24
N LYS A 78 2.52 2.08 14.72
CA LYS A 78 2.33 0.76 14.12
C LYS A 78 0.85 0.42 13.89
N THR A 79 -0.04 0.78 14.82
CA THR A 79 -1.49 0.55 14.67
C THR A 79 -2.10 1.46 13.60
N LYS A 80 -1.64 2.71 13.52
CA LYS A 80 -2.08 3.66 12.48
C LYS A 80 -1.73 3.14 11.09
N ILE A 81 -0.50 2.65 10.89
CA ILE A 81 -0.04 2.13 9.59
C ILE A 81 -0.94 0.98 9.12
N VAL A 82 -1.15 -0.01 9.99
CA VAL A 82 -1.98 -1.17 9.66
C VAL A 82 -3.42 -0.77 9.37
N ARG A 83 -4.00 0.14 10.16
CA ARG A 83 -5.37 0.64 9.92
C ARG A 83 -5.49 1.32 8.57
N GLU A 84 -4.53 2.16 8.18
CA GLU A 84 -4.56 2.83 6.88
C GLU A 84 -4.35 1.85 5.71
N ASP A 85 -3.54 0.81 5.90
CA ASP A 85 -3.35 -0.26 4.91
C ASP A 85 -4.64 -1.09 4.74
N ARG A 86 -5.40 -1.36 5.81
CA ARG A 86 -6.74 -1.99 5.70
C ARG A 86 -7.73 -1.15 4.91
N LYS A 87 -7.80 0.15 5.17
CA LYS A 87 -8.65 1.06 4.40
C LYS A 87 -8.26 1.09 2.92
N LEU A 88 -6.95 1.01 2.63
CA LEU A 88 -6.47 0.91 1.25
C LEU A 88 -6.92 -0.40 0.59
N VAL A 89 -6.86 -1.54 1.29
CA VAL A 89 -7.42 -2.82 0.78
C VAL A 89 -8.90 -2.69 0.43
N GLU A 90 -9.70 -2.08 1.31
CA GLU A 90 -11.13 -1.89 1.03
C GLU A 90 -11.40 -0.96 -0.15
N ALA A 91 -10.59 0.08 -0.33
CA ALA A 91 -10.65 0.92 -1.53
C ALA A 91 -10.31 0.12 -2.80
N LEU A 92 -9.23 -0.68 -2.77
CA LEU A 92 -8.77 -1.47 -3.92
C LEU A 92 -9.78 -2.55 -4.34
N LYS A 93 -10.49 -3.15 -3.39
CA LYS A 93 -11.53 -4.17 -3.64
C LYS A 93 -12.78 -3.62 -4.33
N HIS A 94 -12.96 -2.29 -4.38
CA HIS A 94 -14.14 -1.72 -4.99
C HIS A 94 -14.21 -2.05 -6.49
N GLY A 95 -15.23 -2.80 -6.89
CA GLY A 95 -15.41 -3.22 -8.29
C GLY A 95 -14.32 -4.16 -8.83
N TRP A 96 -13.48 -4.73 -7.97
CA TRP A 96 -12.39 -5.62 -8.37
C TRP A 96 -12.17 -6.70 -7.30
N ASP A 97 -12.48 -7.95 -7.66
CA ASP A 97 -12.13 -9.11 -6.84
C ASP A 97 -10.83 -9.75 -7.38
N HIS A 98 -9.93 -10.11 -6.47
CA HIS A 98 -8.62 -10.63 -6.83
C HIS A 98 -7.99 -11.47 -5.70
N PRO A 99 -7.32 -12.59 -6.01
CA PRO A 99 -6.71 -13.48 -5.01
C PRO A 99 -5.56 -12.84 -4.20
N ILE A 100 -5.11 -11.63 -4.55
CA ILE A 100 -4.10 -10.90 -3.77
C ILE A 100 -4.64 -10.43 -2.41
N PHE A 101 -5.93 -10.11 -2.31
CA PHE A 101 -6.47 -9.50 -1.09
C PHE A 101 -6.50 -10.47 0.10
N PRO A 102 -6.86 -11.75 -0.05
CA PRO A 102 -6.69 -12.74 1.03
C PRO A 102 -5.24 -12.90 1.51
N ILE A 103 -4.27 -12.77 0.60
CA ILE A 103 -2.84 -12.86 0.94
C ILE A 103 -2.41 -11.65 1.78
N ILE A 104 -2.76 -10.44 1.34
CA ILE A 104 -2.48 -9.19 2.08
C ILE A 104 -3.17 -9.24 3.45
N ALA A 105 -4.42 -9.70 3.52
CA ALA A 105 -5.16 -9.82 4.78
C ALA A 105 -4.46 -10.76 5.77
N THR A 106 -3.91 -11.87 5.29
CA THR A 106 -3.12 -12.80 6.12
C THR A 106 -1.90 -12.11 6.73
N TYR A 107 -1.20 -11.29 5.95
CA TYR A 107 -0.03 -10.54 6.45
C TYR A 107 -0.41 -9.44 7.43
N LEU A 108 -1.48 -8.69 7.16
CA LEU A 108 -2.00 -7.68 8.09
C LEU A 108 -2.43 -8.30 9.41
N ASN A 109 -3.14 -9.43 9.40
CA ASN A 109 -3.50 -10.16 10.62
C ASN A 109 -2.27 -10.60 11.42
N THR A 110 -1.23 -11.08 10.72
CA THR A 110 0.03 -11.48 11.37
C THR A 110 0.70 -10.30 12.07
N ILE A 111 0.71 -9.14 11.40
CA ILE A 111 1.26 -7.91 11.96
C ILE A 111 0.44 -7.46 13.18
N GLU A 112 -0.89 -7.40 13.08
CA GLU A 112 -1.78 -6.99 14.18
C GLU A 112 -1.60 -7.85 15.43
N ASN A 113 -1.60 -9.16 15.28
CA ASN A 113 -1.40 -10.09 16.38
C ASN A 113 -0.04 -9.89 17.07
N THR A 114 0.97 -9.41 16.36
CA THR A 114 2.28 -9.12 16.95
C THR A 114 2.30 -7.77 17.68
N ILE A 115 1.48 -6.81 17.23
CA ILE A 115 1.43 -5.46 17.78
C ILE A 115 0.67 -5.40 19.11
N GLU A 116 -0.35 -6.26 19.26
CA GLU A 116 -1.24 -6.34 20.43
C GLU A 116 -0.65 -7.15 21.60
N ASN A 117 0.39 -7.95 21.35
CA ASN A 117 1.15 -8.70 22.37
C ASN A 117 2.39 -7.92 22.82
#